data_AF-A0A2V5RJJ0-F1
#
_entry.id   AF-A0A2V5RJJ0-F1
#
_cell.length_a   1.000
_cell.length_b   1.000
_cell.length_c   1.000
_cell.angle_alpha   90.00
_cell.angle_beta   90.00
_cell.angle_gamma   90.00
#
_symmetry.space_group_name_H-M   'P 1'
#
loop_
_entity.id
_entity.type
_entity.pdbx_description
1 polymer ?
#
loop_
_entity_poly.entity_id
_entity_poly.type
_entity_poly.pdbx_seq_one_letter_code
_entity_poly.pdbx_strand_id
1 'polypeptide(L)'
;MKIDLHTHILPRDWPDLDAKYGYGGFIRLDHYKPCCARMMVGDRLFREISDNVWEPTRRIEEMDRNGVSMQVLSTVPVMFSYWAKPTDALDLSRRLNDHIAE
;
A
#
# COMPACT_ATOMS: atom_id res chain seq x y z
N MET A 1 14.53 18.94 -14.02
CA MET A 1 13.68 17.75 -13.86
C MET A 1 14.35 16.80 -12.88
N LYS A 2 13.69 16.45 -11.79
CA LYS A 2 14.18 15.51 -10.77
C LYS A 2 13.26 14.30 -10.74
N ILE A 3 13.80 13.10 -10.90
CA ILE A 3 13.04 11.85 -10.90
C ILE A 3 13.41 11.07 -9.65
N ASP A 4 12.41 10.63 -8.90
CA ASP A 4 12.58 9.73 -7.76
C ASP A 4 12.11 8.32 -8.14
N LEU A 5 13.05 7.37 -8.14
CA LEU A 5 12.85 6.01 -8.61
C LEU A 5 12.43 5.05 -7.49
N HIS A 6 12.48 5.46 -6.22
CA HIS A 6 12.24 4.58 -5.09
C HIS A 6 11.13 5.13 -4.22
N THR A 7 9.91 4.87 -4.63
CA THR A 7 8.75 5.31 -3.87
C THR A 7 7.70 4.21 -3.77
N HIS A 8 6.91 4.26 -2.70
CA HIS A 8 5.87 3.27 -2.43
C HIS A 8 4.49 3.90 -2.34
N ILE A 9 3.47 3.18 -2.79
CA ILE A 9 2.06 3.54 -2.74
C ILE A 9 1.22 2.33 -2.33
N LEU A 10 0.07 2.56 -1.71
CA LEU A 10 -0.90 1.53 -1.34
C LEU A 10 -2.31 1.99 -1.74
N PRO A 11 -3.23 1.04 -2.05
CA PRO A 11 -4.64 1.35 -2.07
C PRO A 11 -5.10 1.85 -0.71
N ARG A 12 -6.07 2.77 -0.69
CA ARG A 12 -6.66 3.23 0.58
C ARG A 12 -7.27 2.07 1.36
N ASP A 13 -7.96 1.18 0.65
CA ASP A 13 -8.70 0.07 1.23
C ASP A 13 -8.55 -1.19 0.37
N TRP A 14 -8.61 -2.35 1.02
CA TRP A 14 -8.75 -3.65 0.36
C TRP A 14 -9.54 -4.61 1.25
N PRO A 15 -10.11 -5.69 0.69
CA PRO A 15 -10.90 -6.65 1.47
C PRO A 15 -10.09 -7.26 2.62
N ASP A 16 -10.77 -7.78 3.65
CA ASP A 16 -10.12 -8.64 4.64
C ASP A 16 -9.57 -9.90 3.94
N LEU A 17 -8.27 -9.91 3.71
CA LEU A 17 -7.58 -10.96 2.95
C LEU A 17 -7.48 -12.26 3.75
N ASP A 18 -7.40 -12.17 5.08
CA ASP A 18 -7.39 -13.34 5.95
C ASP A 18 -8.73 -14.08 5.82
N ALA A 19 -9.84 -13.33 5.87
CA ALA A 19 -11.17 -13.89 5.65
C ALA A 19 -11.39 -14.37 4.20
N LYS A 20 -10.92 -13.61 3.21
CA LYS A 20 -11.08 -13.94 1.77
C LYS A 20 -10.36 -15.23 1.39
N TYR A 21 -9.13 -15.42 1.85
CA TYR A 21 -8.29 -16.57 1.47
C TYR A 21 -8.39 -17.75 2.46
N GLY A 22 -8.97 -17.53 3.64
CA GLY A 22 -9.25 -18.56 4.64
C GLY A 22 -8.05 -18.94 5.51
N TYR A 23 -7.00 -18.11 5.56
CA TYR A 23 -5.84 -18.26 6.44
C TYR A 23 -5.20 -16.91 6.71
N GLY A 24 -4.54 -16.79 7.86
CA GLY A 24 -3.99 -15.52 8.32
C GLY A 24 -2.61 -15.17 7.76
N GLY A 25 -2.21 -13.92 8.00
CA GLY A 25 -0.85 -13.42 7.76
C GLY A 25 -0.77 -12.25 6.78
N PHE A 26 -1.91 -11.84 6.20
CA PHE A 26 -1.96 -10.70 5.29
C PHE A 26 -2.07 -9.39 6.08
N ILE A 27 -1.75 -8.28 5.40
CA ILE A 27 -1.88 -6.94 5.99
C ILE A 27 -3.34 -6.51 5.93
N ARG A 28 -3.85 -5.97 7.03
CA ARG A 28 -5.07 -5.18 7.10
C ARG A 28 -4.74 -3.71 7.39
N LEU A 29 -5.51 -2.79 6.81
CA LEU A 29 -5.46 -1.38 7.20
C LEU A 29 -6.53 -1.07 8.24
N ASP A 30 -6.10 -0.49 9.35
CA ASP A 30 -6.96 0.06 10.40
C ASP A 30 -6.89 1.60 10.34
N HIS A 31 -7.90 2.22 9.72
CA HIS A 31 -8.07 3.67 9.60
C HIS A 31 -8.61 4.27 10.91
N TYR A 32 -7.71 4.42 11.88
CA TYR A 32 -8.08 4.77 13.26
C TYR A 32 -8.33 6.27 13.51
N LYS A 33 -7.91 7.15 12.59
CA LYS A 33 -8.17 8.61 12.64
C LYS A 33 -8.07 9.22 11.23
N PRO A 34 -8.57 10.46 11.01
CA PRO A 34 -8.43 11.12 9.71
C PRO A 34 -6.98 11.14 9.24
N CYS A 35 -6.78 10.81 7.95
CA CYS A 35 -5.48 10.84 7.27
C CYS A 35 -4.41 9.88 7.83
N CYS A 36 -4.77 8.91 8.68
CA CYS A 36 -3.81 7.96 9.24
C CYS A 36 -4.39 6.56 9.32
N ALA A 37 -3.54 5.57 9.05
CA ALA A 37 -3.87 4.17 9.15
C ALA A 37 -2.76 3.37 9.83
N ARG A 38 -3.13 2.24 10.41
CA ARG A 38 -2.21 1.23 10.94
C ARG A 38 -2.21 0.04 9.99
N MET A 39 -1.03 -0.36 9.55
CA MET A 39 -0.83 -1.65 8.89
C MET A 39 -0.72 -2.73 9.97
N MET A 40 -1.65 -3.67 9.98
CA MET A 40 -1.78 -4.74 10.97
C MET A 40 -1.53 -6.11 10.32
N VAL A 41 -0.79 -6.98 10.98
CA VAL A 41 -0.68 -8.42 10.64
C VAL A 41 -1.26 -9.20 11.80
N GLY A 42 -2.44 -9.80 11.61
CA GLY A 42 -3.26 -10.25 12.74
C GLY A 42 -3.46 -9.09 13.73
N ASP A 43 -3.11 -9.32 15.00
CA ASP A 43 -3.22 -8.30 16.07
C ASP A 43 -1.95 -7.46 16.23
N ARG A 44 -0.90 -7.72 15.46
CA ARG A 44 0.38 -7.01 15.57
C ARG A 44 0.41 -5.78 14.68
N LEU A 45 0.73 -4.63 15.28
CA LEU A 45 1.08 -3.42 14.53
C LEU A 45 2.39 -3.63 13.78
N PHE A 46 2.35 -3.50 12.45
CA PHE A 46 3.53 -3.52 11.58
C PHE A 46 4.10 -2.11 11.42
N ARG A 47 3.26 -1.15 11.03
CA ARG A 47 3.66 0.25 10.78
C ARG A 47 2.46 1.19 10.83
N GLU A 48 2.66 2.40 11.34
CA GLU A 48 1.71 3.51 11.12
C GLU A 48 2.06 4.27 9.83
N ILE A 49 1.04 4.60 9.04
CA ILE A 49 1.16 5.31 7.77
C ILE A 49 0.19 6.50 7.71
N SER A 50 0.57 7.52 6.95
CA SER A 50 -0.24 8.69 6.63
C SER A 50 -0.85 8.60 5.24
N ASP A 51 -1.80 9.49 4.97
CA ASP A 51 -2.52 9.59 3.70
C ASP A 51 -1.66 9.82 2.47
N ASN A 52 -0.45 10.36 2.58
CA ASN A 52 0.48 10.46 1.45
C ASN A 52 0.86 9.11 0.80
N VAL A 53 0.55 7.98 1.44
CA VAL A 53 0.74 6.63 0.88
C VAL A 53 -0.41 6.19 -0.03
N TRP A 54 -1.60 6.83 0.03
CA TRP A 54 -2.77 6.47 -0.80
C TRP A 54 -3.50 7.65 -1.43
N GLU A 55 -3.22 8.89 -1.03
CA GLU A 55 -3.86 10.11 -1.54
C GLU A 55 -2.95 10.82 -2.57
N PRO A 56 -3.30 10.76 -3.88
CA PRO A 56 -2.46 11.33 -4.93
C PRO A 56 -2.25 12.84 -4.77
N THR A 57 -3.29 13.57 -4.33
CA THR A 57 -3.21 15.03 -4.18
C THR A 57 -2.15 15.41 -3.16
N ARG A 58 -2.18 14.77 -1.98
CA ARG A 58 -1.22 14.99 -0.91
C ARG A 58 0.21 14.70 -1.36
N ARG A 59 0.37 13.65 -2.16
CA ARG A 59 1.64 13.21 -2.70
C ARG A 59 2.21 14.18 -3.73
N ILE A 60 1.37 14.72 -4.63
CA ILE A 60 1.77 15.75 -5.60
C ILE A 60 2.21 17.03 -4.87
N GLU A 61 1.48 17.47 -3.85
CA GLU A 61 1.89 18.62 -3.04
C GLU A 61 3.26 18.40 -2.36
N GLU A 62 3.53 17.18 -1.89
CA GLU A 62 4.84 16.80 -1.33
C GLU A 62 5.94 16.77 -2.41
N MET A 63 5.63 16.30 -3.61
CA MET A 63 6.55 16.33 -4.74
C MET A 63 6.93 17.77 -5.11
N ASP A 64 5.96 18.67 -5.20
CA ASP A 64 6.17 20.09 -5.52
C ASP A 64 7.06 20.77 -4.48
N ARG A 65 6.79 20.56 -3.19
CA ARG A 65 7.62 21.10 -2.10
C ARG A 65 9.06 20.59 -2.13
N ASN A 66 9.29 19.37 -2.60
CA ASN A 66 10.61 18.73 -2.67
C ASN A 66 11.30 18.87 -4.04
N GLY A 67 10.67 19.59 -4.97
CA GLY A 67 11.13 19.78 -6.34
C GLY A 67 11.26 18.47 -7.14
N VAL A 68 10.46 17.45 -6.82
CA VAL A 68 10.41 16.15 -7.53
C VAL A 68 9.43 16.25 -8.68
N SER A 69 9.90 16.08 -9.91
CA SER A 69 9.08 16.21 -11.12
C SER A 69 8.30 14.94 -11.45
N MET A 70 8.81 13.77 -11.06
CA MET A 70 8.19 12.47 -11.34
C MET A 70 8.62 11.44 -10.29
N GLN A 71 7.70 10.56 -9.92
CA GLN A 71 7.97 9.41 -9.06
C GLN A 71 7.63 8.12 -9.80
N VAL A 72 8.48 7.10 -9.64
CA VAL A 72 8.16 5.72 -10.04
C VAL A 72 7.53 5.00 -8.86
N LEU A 73 6.32 4.49 -9.07
CA LEU A 73 5.50 3.89 -8.02
C LEU A 73 5.70 2.37 -7.94
N SER A 74 5.71 1.86 -6.71
CA SER A 74 5.70 0.43 -6.40
C SER A 74 4.85 0.17 -5.17
N THR A 75 4.42 -1.07 -4.94
CA THR A 75 3.82 -1.41 -3.63
C THR A 75 4.88 -1.46 -2.53
N VAL A 76 4.46 -1.47 -1.26
CA VAL A 76 5.39 -1.68 -0.14
C VAL A 76 5.81 -3.15 -0.01
N PRO A 77 7.07 -3.46 0.36
CA PRO A 77 7.57 -4.84 0.36
C PRO A 77 6.80 -5.85 1.22
N VAL A 78 6.16 -5.41 2.30
CA VAL A 78 5.36 -6.31 3.15
C VAL A 78 4.14 -6.89 2.40
N MET A 79 3.72 -6.28 1.29
CA MET A 79 2.63 -6.77 0.46
C MET A 79 3.05 -7.87 -0.54
N PHE A 80 4.34 -8.16 -0.70
CA PHE A 80 4.81 -9.14 -1.70
C PHE A 80 4.21 -10.54 -1.52
N SER A 81 3.93 -10.93 -0.27
CA SER A 81 3.17 -12.15 0.05
C SER A 81 3.71 -13.43 -0.60
N TYR A 82 5.02 -13.53 -0.83
CA TYR A 82 5.65 -14.71 -1.46
C TYR A 82 5.56 -16.01 -0.65
N TRP A 83 5.13 -15.92 0.61
CA TRP A 83 4.86 -17.05 1.48
C TRP A 83 3.46 -17.65 1.30
N ALA A 84 2.54 -16.91 0.67
CA ALA A 84 1.14 -17.29 0.50
C ALA A 84 0.93 -18.34 -0.60
N LYS A 85 -0.29 -18.88 -0.71
CA LYS A 85 -0.63 -19.76 -1.82
C LYS A 85 -0.49 -19.01 -3.15
N PRO A 86 0.07 -19.61 -4.21
CA PRO A 86 0.35 -18.91 -5.47
C PRO A 86 -0.85 -18.21 -6.10
N THR A 87 -2.05 -18.81 -6.03
CA THR A 87 -3.29 -18.22 -6.58
C THR A 87 -3.72 -16.97 -5.82
N ASP A 88 -3.53 -16.95 -4.51
CA ASP A 88 -3.94 -15.85 -3.64
C ASP A 88 -2.94 -14.70 -3.75
N ALA A 89 -1.64 -15.02 -3.82
CA ALA A 89 -0.58 -14.06 -4.12
C ALA A 89 -0.78 -13.40 -5.50
N LEU A 90 -1.23 -14.17 -6.51
CA LEU A 90 -1.58 -13.64 -7.83
C LEU A 90 -2.78 -12.69 -7.77
N ASP A 91 -3.86 -13.06 -7.09
CA ASP A 91 -5.04 -12.20 -6.92
C ASP A 91 -4.68 -10.87 -6.22
N LEU A 92 -3.89 -10.93 -5.14
CA LEU A 92 -3.41 -9.74 -4.46
C LEU A 92 -2.49 -8.89 -5.36
N SER A 93 -1.55 -9.52 -6.06
CA SER A 93 -0.62 -8.81 -6.96
C SER A 93 -1.37 -8.07 -8.07
N ARG A 94 -2.40 -8.69 -8.66
CA ARG A 94 -3.25 -8.05 -9.67
C ARG A 94 -3.95 -6.83 -9.10
N ARG A 95 -4.60 -6.95 -7.94
CA ARG A 95 -5.26 -5.82 -7.27
C ARG A 95 -4.29 -4.66 -7.01
N LEU A 96 -3.09 -4.95 -6.51
CA LEU A 96 -2.09 -3.92 -6.22
C LEU A 96 -1.60 -3.23 -7.50
N ASN A 97 -1.38 -3.98 -8.58
CA ASN A 97 -0.94 -3.45 -9.86
C ASN A 97 -2.04 -2.63 -10.55
N ASP A 98 -3.29 -3.11 -10.51
CA ASP A 98 -4.44 -2.39 -11.07
C ASP A 98 -4.59 -1.03 -10.36
N HIS A 99 -4.52 -0.99 -9.02
CA HIS A 99 -4.52 0.27 -8.26
C HIS A 99 -3.35 1.20 -8.61
N ILE A 100 -2.14 0.68 -8.87
CA ILE A 100 -1.00 1.52 -9.25
C ILE A 100 -1.22 2.19 -10.62
N ALA A 101 -2.04 1.59 -11.49
CA ALA A 101 -2.30 2.08 -12.84
C ALA A 101 -3.50 3.03 -12.95
N GLU A 102 -4.37 3.08 -11.94
CA GLU A 102 -5.52 4.00 -11.82
C GLU A 102 -5.09 5.43 -11.47
#